data_AF-A0A6B3IAX7-F1
#
_entry.id   AF-A0A6B3IAX7-F1
#
_cell.length_a   1.000
_cell.length_b   1.000
_cell.length_c   1.000
_cell.angle_alpha   90.00
_cell.angle_beta   90.00
_cell.angle_gamma   90.00
#
_symmetry.space_group_name_H-M   'P 1'
#
loop_
_entity.id
_entity.type
_entity.pdbx_description
1 polymer ?
#
loop_
_entity_poly.entity_id
_entity_poly.type
_entity_poly.pdbx_seq_one_letter_code
_entity_poly.pdbx_strand_id
1 'polypeptide(L)' 'IVAELMRQWQERIADGIRALRARELIPASVDVDRSAAALLAGVQGGVSIMMSTGSSAHLRAALDTGIEQLRSAKAVAERS' A
#
# COMPACT_ATOMS: atom_id res chain seq x y z
N ILE A 1 14.25 -10.65 -14.21
CA ILE A 1 13.70 -9.32 -14.62
C ILE A 1 12.41 -9.01 -13.87
N VAL A 2 11.35 -9.80 -13.98
CA VAL A 2 10.06 -9.52 -13.30
C VAL A 2 10.20 -9.37 -11.78
N ALA A 3 10.89 -10.29 -11.10
CA ALA A 3 11.12 -10.20 -9.66
C ALA A 3 11.85 -8.92 -9.23
N GLU A 4 12.82 -8.48 -10.04
CA GLU A 4 13.59 -7.26 -9.78
C GLU A 4 12.74 -5.99 -10.01
N LEU A 5 11.89 -5.99 -11.04
CA LEU A 5 10.93 -4.91 -11.25
C LEU A 5 9.91 -4.83 -10.11
N MET A 6 9.44 -5.97 -9.60
CA MET A 6 8.56 -6.01 -8.43
C MET A 6 9.25 -5.46 -7.18
N ARG A 7 10.52 -5.83 -6.96
CA ARG A 7 11.34 -5.33 -5.84
C ARG A 7 11.49 -3.80 -5.91
N GLN A 8 11.90 -3.26 -7.06
CA GLN A 8 12.04 -1.81 -7.24
C GLN A 8 10.71 -1.07 -7.06
N TRP A 9 9.60 -1.69 -7.49
CA TRP A 9 8.30 -1.09 -7.31
C TRP A 9 7.86 -1.08 -5.84
N GLN A 10 8.12 -2.17 -5.10
CA GLN A 10 7.93 -2.21 -3.66
C GLN A 10 8.75 -1.12 -2.96
N GLU A 11 10.01 -0.93 -3.34
CA GLU A 11 10.87 0.11 -2.78
C GLU A 11 10.28 1.51 -2.98
N ARG A 12 9.79 1.84 -4.18
CA ARG A 12 9.13 3.14 -4.44
C ARG A 12 7.88 3.33 -3.58
N ILE A 13 7.09 2.27 -3.37
CA ILE A 13 5.92 2.33 -2.47
C ILE A 13 6.37 2.56 -1.03
N ALA A 14 7.41 1.85 -0.59
CA ALA A 14 7.99 1.99 0.74
C ALA A 14 8.51 3.42 0.97
N ASP A 15 9.17 4.04 -0.01
CA ASP A 15 9.63 5.42 0.05
C ASP A 15 8.47 6.41 0.21
N GLY A 16 7.36 6.18 -0.49
CA GLY A 16 6.13 6.94 -0.30
C GLY A 16 5.60 6.83 1.14
N ILE A 17 5.56 5.62 1.70
CA ILE A 17 5.13 5.39 3.09
C ILE A 17 6.10 6.03 4.10
N ARG A 18 7.42 5.97 3.86
CA ARG A 18 8.44 6.65 4.68
C ARG A 18 8.23 8.16 4.66
N ALA A 19 7.93 8.73 3.50
CA ALA A 19 7.62 10.15 3.37
C ALA A 19 6.33 10.53 4.13
N LEU A 20 5.29 9.70 4.10
CA LEU A 20 4.08 9.91 4.90
C LEU A 20 4.39 9.88 6.40
N ARG A 21 5.23 8.96 6.86
CA ARG A 21 5.66 8.87 8.27
C ARG A 21 6.49 10.08 8.68
N ALA A 22 7.46 10.48 7.86
CA ALA A 22 8.32 11.63 8.13
C ALA A 22 7.54 12.95 8.25
N ARG A 23 6.35 13.00 7.63
CA ARG A 23 5.41 14.12 7.72
C ARG A 23 4.34 13.95 8.81
N GLU A 24 4.47 12.93 9.66
CA GLU A 24 3.54 12.60 10.75
C GLU A 24 2.08 12.40 10.29
N LEU A 25 1.91 11.99 9.02
CA LEU A 25 0.61 11.67 8.44
C LEU A 25 0.15 10.24 8.78
N ILE A 26 1.07 9.41 9.26
CA ILE A 26 0.83 8.05 9.76
C ILE A 26 1.73 7.79 10.99
N PRO A 27 1.40 6.83 11.88
CA PRO A 27 2.21 6.53 13.06
C PRO A 27 3.62 6.06 12.75
N ALA A 28 4.53 6.31 13.69
CA ALA A 28 5.86 5.72 13.69
C ALA A 28 5.82 4.18 13.84
N SER A 29 4.77 3.63 14.46
CA SER A 29 4.57 2.19 14.69
C SER A 29 4.16 1.40 13.45
N VAL A 30 3.83 2.05 12.34
CA VAL A 30 3.55 1.36 11.08
C VAL A 30 4.79 0.55 10.66
N ASP A 31 4.60 -0.63 10.09
CA ASP A 31 5.69 -1.36 9.44
C ASP A 31 5.71 -0.94 7.96
N VAL A 32 6.77 -0.22 7.53
CA VAL A 32 6.87 0.31 6.16
C VAL A 32 6.90 -0.84 5.16
N ASP A 33 7.78 -1.80 5.39
CA ASP A 33 8.10 -2.82 4.38
C ASP A 33 6.94 -3.80 4.24
N ARG A 34 6.30 -4.17 5.36
CA ARG A 34 5.07 -4.97 5.34
C ARG A 34 3.93 -4.24 4.63
N SER A 35 3.76 -2.94 4.89
CA SER A 35 2.70 -2.14 4.26
C SER A 35 2.93 -1.98 2.75
N ALA A 36 4.18 -1.77 2.34
CA ALA A 36 4.55 -1.69 0.93
C ALA A 36 4.33 -3.01 0.20
N ALA A 37 4.72 -4.15 0.81
CA ALA A 37 4.48 -5.48 0.26
C ALA A 37 2.98 -5.79 0.12
N ALA A 38 2.17 -5.42 1.13
CA ALA A 38 0.72 -5.61 1.08
C ALA A 38 0.06 -4.77 -0.02
N LEU A 39 0.44 -3.49 -0.16
CA LEU A 39 -0.04 -2.62 -1.25
C LEU A 39 0.36 -3.17 -2.62
N LEU A 40 1.60 -3.60 -2.79
CA LEU A 40 2.09 -4.22 -4.01
C LEU A 40 1.25 -5.44 -4.38
N ALA A 41 1.04 -6.36 -3.43
CA ALA A 41 0.22 -7.55 -3.64
C ALA A 41 -1.23 -7.20 -4.01
N GLY A 42 -1.82 -6.22 -3.33
CA GLY A 42 -3.17 -5.73 -3.63
C GLY A 42 -3.31 -5.17 -5.04
N VAL A 43 -2.35 -4.37 -5.50
CA VAL A 43 -2.38 -3.86 -6.88
C VAL A 43 -2.17 -4.99 -7.89
N GLN A 44 -1.22 -5.89 -7.67
CA GLN A 44 -0.98 -7.01 -8.60
C GLN A 44 -2.20 -7.93 -8.71
N GLY A 45 -2.87 -8.22 -7.59
CA GLY A 45 -4.13 -8.96 -7.58
C GLY A 45 -5.25 -8.20 -8.31
N GLY A 46 -5.37 -6.90 -8.04
CA GLY A 46 -6.38 -6.04 -8.68
C GLY A 46 -6.20 -5.92 -10.20
N VAL A 47 -4.97 -5.78 -10.68
CA VAL A 47 -4.64 -5.81 -12.12
C VAL A 47 -4.96 -7.18 -12.72
N SER A 48 -4.63 -8.28 -12.04
CA SER A 48 -4.93 -9.62 -12.54
C SER A 48 -6.43 -9.83 -12.73
N ILE A 49 -7.25 -9.40 -11.76
CA ILE A 49 -8.72 -9.48 -11.88
C ILE A 49 -9.25 -8.54 -12.97
N MET A 50 -8.68 -7.34 -13.10
CA MET A 50 -9.05 -6.40 -14.18
C MET A 50 -8.81 -7.01 -15.56
N MET A 51 -7.67 -7.68 -15.76
CA MET A 51 -7.35 -8.35 -17.01
C MET A 51 -8.34 -9.49 -17.32
N SER A 52 -8.86 -10.17 -16.30
CA SER A 52 -9.84 -11.26 -16.47
C SER A 52 -11.29 -10.78 -16.65
N THR A 53 -11.65 -9.63 -16.10
CA THR A 53 -13.05 -9.16 -16.01
C THR A 53 -13.34 -7.89 -16.80
N GLY A 54 -12.32 -7.16 -17.24
CA GLY A 54 -12.42 -5.82 -17.82
C GLY A 54 -12.77 -4.71 -16.82
N SER A 55 -12.92 -5.03 -15.52
CA SER A 55 -13.34 -4.08 -14.49
C SER A 55 -12.20 -3.65 -13.58
N SER A 56 -12.03 -2.34 -13.40
CA SER A 56 -11.03 -1.77 -12.48
C SER A 56 -11.46 -1.73 -11.02
N ALA A 57 -12.69 -2.17 -10.71
CA ALA A 57 -13.29 -2.05 -9.39
C ALA A 57 -12.42 -2.70 -8.29
N HIS A 58 -11.82 -3.86 -8.57
CA HIS A 58 -10.97 -4.57 -7.60
C HIS A 58 -9.65 -3.86 -7.33
N LEU A 59 -9.03 -3.28 -8.37
CA LEU A 59 -7.83 -2.47 -8.20
C LEU A 59 -8.11 -1.23 -7.35
N ARG A 60 -9.22 -0.53 -7.64
CA ARG A 60 -9.65 0.63 -6.87
C ARG A 60 -9.90 0.26 -5.41
N ALA A 61 -10.63 -0.82 -5.16
CA ALA A 61 -10.91 -1.29 -3.81
C ALA A 61 -9.62 -1.62 -3.02
N ALA A 62 -8.63 -2.26 -3.66
CA ALA A 62 -7.36 -2.59 -3.03
C ALA A 62 -6.55 -1.34 -2.64
N LEU A 63 -6.51 -0.33 -3.53
CA LEU A 63 -5.84 0.95 -3.27
C LEU A 63 -6.52 1.74 -2.16
N ASP A 64 -7.84 1.91 -2.25
CA ASP A 64 -8.64 2.65 -1.27
C ASP A 64 -8.47 2.03 0.13
N THR A 65 -8.57 0.70 0.23
CA THR A 65 -8.37 -0.05 1.48
C THR A 65 -6.97 0.14 2.04
N GLY A 66 -5.94 0.03 1.20
CA GLY A 66 -4.55 0.17 1.66
C GLY A 66 -4.23 1.58 2.19
N ILE A 67 -4.74 2.62 1.52
CA ILE A 67 -4.60 4.01 1.97
C ILE A 67 -5.37 4.24 3.27
N GLU A 68 -6.58 3.70 3.39
CA GLU A 68 -7.39 3.80 4.60
C GLU A 68 -6.71 3.12 5.79
N GLN A 69 -6.10 1.95 5.60
CA GLN A 69 -5.34 1.27 6.67
C GLN A 69 -4.17 2.10 7.16
N LEU A 70 -3.40 2.71 6.24
CA LEU A 70 -2.28 3.60 6.60
C LEU A 70 -2.75 4.80 7.44
N ARG A 71 -3.88 5.41 7.07
CA ARG A 71 -4.47 6.53 7.81
C ARG A 71 -5.08 6.11 9.15
N SER A 72 -5.76 4.97 9.19
CA SER A 72 -6.46 4.49 10.39
C SER A 72 -5.50 4.07 11.49
N ALA A 73 -4.29 3.63 11.13
CA ALA A 73 -3.21 3.42 12.09
C ALA A 73 -2.95 4.69 12.92
N LYS A 74 -3.06 5.89 12.33
CA LYS A 74 -2.93 7.19 13.03
C LYS A 74 -3.97 7.36 14.11
N ALA A 75 -5.23 7.12 13.75
CA ALA A 75 -6.35 7.30 14.66
C ALA A 75 -6.29 6.36 15.88
N VAL A 76 -5.74 5.15 15.74
CA VAL A 76 -5.52 4.23 16.86
C VAL A 76 -4.41 4.73 17.79
N ALA A 77 -3.33 5.27 17.24
CA ALA A 77 -2.22 5.79 18.02
C ALA A 77 -2.59 7.04 18.84
N GLU A 78 -3.46 7.92 18.32
CA GLU A 78 -3.93 9.11 19.05
C GLU A 78 -4.89 8.80 20.23
N ARG A 79 -5.42 7.58 20.29
CA ARG A 79 -6.35 7.13 21.35
C ARG A 79 -5.68 6.31 22.46
N SER A 80 -4.39 5.97 22.32
CA SER A 80 -3.62 5.14 23.26
C SER A 80 -2.66 5.99 24.07
#